data_AF-R0KUG5-F1
#
_entry.id   AF-R0KUG5-F1
#
_cell.length_a   1.000
_cell.length_b   1.000
_cell.length_c   1.000
_cell.angle_alpha   90.00
_cell.angle_beta   90.00
_cell.angle_gamma   90.00
#
_symmetry.space_group_name_H-M   'P 1'
#
loop_
_entity.id
_entity.type
_entity.pdbx_description
1 polymer ?
#
loop_
_entity_poly.entity_id
_entity_poly.type
_entity_poly.pdbx_seq_one_letter_code
_entity_poly.pdbx_strand_id
1 'polypeptide(L)' 'LDLTHPVEDGIFDSGNFEQFLKEKVKVNGKTGNLGNTVHIERLKNKITVTSEKQFSKR' A
#
# COMPACT_ATOMS: atom_id res chain seq x y z
N LEU A 1 -5.42 3.87 5.04
CA LEU A 1 -6.53 2.90 4.91
C LEU A 1 -6.71 2.26 6.28
N ASP A 2 -7.89 2.40 6.90
CA ASP A 2 -8.17 1.75 8.18
C ASP A 2 -8.69 0.33 7.90
N LEU A 3 -8.04 -0.65 8.50
CA LEU A 3 -8.25 -2.08 8.24
C LEU A 3 -8.54 -2.83 9.53
N THR A 4 -8.91 -2.12 10.60
CA THR A 4 -9.10 -2.66 11.94
C THR A 4 -10.13 -3.79 11.96
N HIS A 5 -11.36 -3.51 11.53
CA HIS A 5 -12.43 -4.52 11.51
C HIS A 5 -12.14 -5.75 10.63
N PRO A 6 -11.73 -5.62 9.35
CA PRO A 6 -11.51 -6.79 8.51
C PRO A 6 -10.24 -7.59 8.87
N VAL A 7 -9.23 -6.97 9.49
CA VAL A 7 -8.06 -7.69 10.01
C VAL A 7 -8.42 -8.46 11.28
N GLU A 8 -9.23 -7.87 12.17
CA GLU A 8 -9.69 -8.53 13.40
C GLU A 8 -10.66 -9.69 13.12
N ASP A 9 -11.53 -9.54 12.12
CA ASP A 9 -12.42 -10.62 11.65
C ASP A 9 -11.65 -11.73 10.90
N GLY A 10 -10.34 -11.58 10.67
CA GLY A 10 -9.48 -12.57 10.00
C GLY A 10 -9.73 -12.70 8.50
N ILE A 11 -10.56 -11.84 7.92
CA ILE A 11 -10.93 -11.86 6.50
C ILE A 11 -9.93 -11.09 5.61
N PHE A 12 -9.01 -10.34 6.20
CA PHE A 12 -8.06 -9.49 5.48
C PHE A 12 -6.62 -9.67 5.96
N ASP A 13 -5.75 -10.04 5.03
CA ASP A 13 -4.32 -10.16 5.29
C ASP A 13 -3.57 -8.87 4.91
N SER A 14 -3.18 -8.11 5.93
CA SER A 14 -2.46 -6.84 5.74
C SER A 14 -1.07 -7.02 5.13
N GLY A 15 -0.42 -8.17 5.32
CA GLY A 15 0.90 -8.46 4.76
C GLY A 15 0.83 -8.70 3.24
N ASN A 16 -0.11 -9.53 2.82
CA ASN A 16 -0.38 -9.79 1.41
C ASN A 16 -0.85 -8.52 0.69
N PHE A 17 -1.67 -7.69 1.33
CA PHE A 17 -2.08 -6.41 0.74
C PHE A 17 -0.92 -5.42 0.59
N GLU A 18 0.02 -5.37 1.54
CA GLU A 18 1.24 -4.57 1.41
C GLU A 18 2.06 -5.01 0.19
N GLN A 19 2.24 -6.32 0.01
CA GLN A 19 2.98 -6.87 -1.13
C GLN A 19 2.25 -6.61 -2.46
N PHE A 20 0.93 -6.80 -2.48
CA PHE A 20 0.09 -6.45 -3.62
C PHE A 20 0.25 -4.99 -4.02
N LEU A 21 0.22 -4.05 -3.07
CA LEU A 21 0.43 -2.63 -3.35
C LEU A 21 1.84 -2.38 -3.91
N LYS A 22 2.88 -3.03 -3.36
CA LYS A 22 4.25 -2.90 -3.89
C LYS A 22 4.37 -3.39 -5.34
N GLU A 23 3.67 -4.46 -5.71
CA GLU A 23 3.71 -5.00 -7.06
C GLU A 23 2.82 -4.26 -8.05
N LYS A 24 1.66 -3.76 -7.59
CA LYS A 24 0.66 -3.12 -8.47
C LYS A 24 0.84 -1.62 -8.62
N VAL A 25 1.42 -0.94 -7.62
CA VAL A 25 1.69 0.49 -7.72
C VAL A 25 2.76 0.72 -8.79
N LYS A 26 2.39 1.52 -9.80
CA LYS A 26 3.27 1.92 -10.90
C LYS A 26 3.72 3.34 -10.69
N VAL A 27 5.02 3.57 -10.84
CA VAL A 27 5.61 4.91 -10.90
C VAL A 27 6.03 5.17 -12.35
N ASN A 28 5.43 6.18 -12.99
CA ASN A 28 5.64 6.49 -14.42
C ASN A 28 5.43 5.29 -15.37
N GLY A 29 4.42 4.45 -15.09
CA GLY A 29 4.08 3.28 -15.91
C GLY A 29 4.93 2.02 -15.67
N LYS A 30 5.95 2.08 -14.78
CA LYS A 30 6.75 0.91 -14.39
C LYS A 30 6.50 0.50 -12.93
N THR A 31 6.37 -0.79 -12.70
CA THR A 31 6.32 -1.41 -11.36
C THR A 31 7.74 -1.59 -10.81
N GLY A 32 7.89 -1.68 -9.48
CA GLY A 32 9.17 -1.99 -8.83
C GLY A 32 10.12 -0.81 -8.60
N ASN A 33 9.83 0.39 -9.13
CA ASN A 33 10.65 1.60 -8.89
C ASN A 33 10.01 2.53 -7.86
N LEU A 34 9.70 1.99 -6.67
CA LEU A 34 9.01 2.70 -5.58
C LEU A 34 9.97 3.52 -4.70
N GLY A 35 11.27 3.18 -4.71
CA GLY A 35 12.22 3.49 -3.64
C GLY A 35 12.38 4.96 -3.22
N ASN A 36 12.19 5.92 -4.12
CA ASN A 36 12.25 7.36 -3.82
C ASN A 36 10.98 8.10 -4.27
N THR A 37 9.86 7.40 -4.42
CA THR A 37 8.65 8.05 -4.94
C THR A 37 7.39 7.59 -4.25
N VAL A 38 7.31 6.32 -3.83
CA VAL A 38 6.17 5.79 -3.09
C VAL A 38 6.67 4.94 -1.93
N HIS A 39 6.37 5.40 -0.72
CA HIS A 39 6.57 4.66 0.52
C HIS A 39 5.26 3.98 0.93
N ILE A 40 5.31 2.67 1.11
CA ILE A 40 4.19 1.87 1.62
C ILE A 40 4.60 1.35 2.99
N GLU A 41 3.89 1.78 4.02
CA GLU A 41 4.11 1.36 5.41
C GLU A 41 2.90 0.58 5.92
N ARG A 42 3.19 -0.61 6.47
CA ARG A 42 2.19 -1.47 7.11
C ARG A 42 2.31 -1.35 8.62
N LEU A 43 1.21 -0.90 9.23
CA LEU A 43 0.93 -1.04 10.65
C LEU A 43 -0.09 -2.16 10.82
N LYS A 44 -0.21 -2.67 12.05
CA LYS A 44 -1.05 -3.83 12.38
C LYS A 44 -2.48 -3.72 11.84
N ASN A 45 -3.07 -2.53 11.95
CA ASN A 45 -4.46 -2.26 11.59
C ASN A 45 -4.60 -1.17 10.51
N LYS A 46 -3.49 -0.69 9.96
CA LYS A 46 -3.48 0.49 9.09
C LYS A 46 -2.39 0.37 8.05
N ILE A 47 -2.71 0.69 6.80
CA ILE A 47 -1.71 0.81 5.73
C ILE A 47 -1.67 2.26 5.27
N THR A 48 -0.46 2.81 5.25
CA THR A 48 -0.16 4.17 4.83
C THR A 48 0.64 4.12 3.54
N VAL A 49 0.15 4.82 2.52
CA VAL A 49 0.85 4.98 1.24
C VAL A 49 1.15 6.46 1.07
N THR A 50 2.44 6.79 1.12
CA THR A 50 2.96 8.15 0.96
C THR A 50 3.64 8.21 -0.38
N SER A 51 3.25 9.17 -1.23
CA SER A 51 3.87 9.38 -2.53
C SER A 51 4.37 10.81 -2.64
N GLU A 52 5.64 11.00 -3.00
CA GLU A 52 6.24 12.33 -3.19
C GLU A 52 5.89 12.94 -4.55
N LYS A 53 5.54 12.09 -5.52
CA LYS A 53 5.05 12.53 -6.84
C LYS A 53 3.52 12.57 -6.83
N GLN A 54 2.92 13.47 -7.62
CA GLN A 54 1.46 13.65 -7.70
C GLN A 54 0.77 12.30 -7.95
N PHE A 55 0.13 11.77 -6.90
CA PHE A 55 -0.50 10.46 -6.89
C PHE A 55 -2.01 10.67 -6.95
N SER A 56 -2.65 10.19 -8.01
CA SER A 56 -4.10 10.21 -8.11
C SER A 56 -4.66 9.01 -7.38
N LYS A 57 -5.30 9.24 -6.22
CA LYS A 57 -6.12 8.25 -5.53
C LYS A 57 -7.46 8.14 -6.28
N ARG A 58 -7.47 7.47 -7.43
CA ARG A 58 -8.72 7.08 -8.09
C ARG A 58 -9.06 5.65 -7.73
#